data_AF-A0A954XZT3-F1
#
_entry.id   AF-A0A954XZT3-F1
#
_cell.length_a   1.000
_cell.length_b   1.000
_cell.length_c   1.000
_cell.angle_alpha   90.00
_cell.angle_beta   90.00
_cell.angle_gamma   90.00
#
_symmetry.space_group_name_H-M   'P 1'
#
loop_
_entity.id
_entity.type
_entity.pdbx_description
1 polymer ?
#
loop_
_entity_poly.entity_id
_entity_poly.type
_entity_poly.pdbx_seq_one_letter_code
_entity_poly.pdbx_strand_id
1 'polypeptide(L)'
;MRRRRGGGDWRIRAIFAAFLLAGSVTLISGPRAAAINITLDYTLDALNENWFGDPVAGDARRAAVDSAAAFLSAIIVNDDWAELASFNGSIGLSDIAASSIVDLAGQTLTGTAESDGLGYTYAMPVTNRSTVAANEYVVYVSAFEFDSRASAHAKAIWNGAERRNAAGAALAEFNTWGGYLFFDSGANWYTGLNPGVDPTDDYGVQDANKAPTADVSTDNWDWSTASNSWKGFQLNTLDPAASGQTDLYGTALHELLHTLGVSTGNLPKYVGVDGNGDFIGENLLDAYGGPVPGAGGHFAANVQSVVWGSNDIVSEVLLDPNSTSGVRKYLTKVDAALLRDLGYQVLASFDPADFDRSGNVDGADLAVWQNEFSAAGNADANGDAVVDGADFLIWQRAFGGGASPRPASPLPEPPAGLLACLATTFAVLKSCQAKRRAS
;
A
#
# COMPACT_ATOMS: atom_id res chain seq x y z
N MET A 1 12.75 74.22 29.64
CA MET A 1 13.35 73.80 30.92
C MET A 1 12.65 72.53 31.38
N ARG A 2 13.43 71.53 31.82
CA ARG A 2 13.07 70.27 32.49
C ARG A 2 12.38 69.13 31.72
N ARG A 3 13.20 68.10 31.51
CA ARG A 3 12.94 66.70 31.18
C ARG A 3 11.99 66.01 32.17
N ARG A 4 11.18 65.07 31.68
CA ARG A 4 10.94 63.78 32.34
C ARG A 4 11.04 62.65 31.32
N ARG A 5 11.90 61.68 31.63
CA ARG A 5 12.05 60.37 30.98
C ARG A 5 11.12 59.37 31.68
N GLY A 6 10.75 58.32 30.95
CA GLY A 6 10.04 57.12 31.42
C GLY A 6 9.00 56.79 30.36
N GLY A 7 9.14 55.78 29.50
CA GLY A 7 9.70 54.45 29.71
C GLY A 7 8.53 53.48 29.55
N GLY A 8 8.37 52.90 28.36
CA GLY A 8 7.28 51.97 28.06
C GLY A 8 7.26 51.59 26.59
N ASP A 9 7.17 50.28 26.34
CA ASP A 9 6.83 49.62 25.08
C ASP A 9 7.88 49.42 23.98
N TRP A 10 9.04 48.88 24.39
CA TRP A 10 9.84 48.01 23.50
C TRP A 10 9.45 46.51 23.61
N ARG A 11 8.52 46.16 24.51
CA ARG A 11 8.19 44.75 24.83
C ARG A 11 7.21 44.06 23.87
N ILE A 12 6.65 44.76 22.88
CA ILE A 12 5.73 44.15 21.90
C ILE A 12 6.42 43.81 20.57
N ARG A 13 7.67 44.25 20.35
CA ARG A 13 8.46 43.90 19.14
C ARG A 13 9.57 42.88 19.38
N ALA A 14 9.72 42.36 20.61
CA ALA A 14 10.74 41.38 20.97
C ALA A 14 10.24 39.92 21.05
N ILE A 15 8.94 39.68 20.85
CA ILE A 15 8.36 38.31 20.82
C ILE A 15 8.45 37.68 19.43
N PHE A 16 8.65 38.47 18.37
CA PHE A 16 8.72 37.98 16.98
C PHE A 16 10.13 37.59 16.48
N ALA A 17 11.18 37.67 17.32
CA ALA A 17 12.56 37.39 16.89
C ALA A 17 13.28 36.30 17.71
N ALA A 18 12.60 35.64 18.66
CA ALA A 18 13.22 34.66 19.55
C ALA A 18 12.93 33.18 19.19
N PHE A 19 12.21 32.90 18.10
CA PHE A 19 11.95 31.53 17.63
C PHE A 19 12.77 31.11 16.39
N LEU A 20 13.75 31.91 15.96
CA LEU A 20 14.60 31.63 14.79
C LEU A 20 16.04 31.21 15.12
N LEU A 21 16.28 30.73 16.34
CA LEU A 21 17.56 30.13 16.75
C LEU A 21 17.34 28.85 17.56
N ALA A 22 16.41 28.01 17.12
CA ALA A 22 16.54 26.58 17.35
C ALA A 22 17.65 26.10 16.42
N GLY A 23 18.76 25.62 16.99
CA GLY A 23 19.90 25.15 16.22
C GLY A 23 19.45 24.21 15.12
N SER A 24 20.06 24.36 13.95
CA SER A 24 20.04 23.36 12.88
C SER A 24 20.63 22.07 13.45
N VAL A 25 19.81 21.30 14.15
CA VAL A 25 20.07 19.88 14.35
C VAL A 25 19.86 19.30 12.97
N THR A 26 20.94 19.17 12.22
CA THR A 26 20.96 18.28 11.06
C THR A 26 20.79 16.88 11.65
N LEU A 27 19.54 16.44 11.81
CA LEU A 27 19.21 15.06 12.08
C LEU A 27 19.59 14.31 10.80
N ILE A 28 20.83 13.83 10.77
CA ILE A 28 21.28 12.90 9.73
C ILE A 28 20.74 11.53 10.16
N SER A 29 19.46 11.28 9.91
CA SER A 29 19.05 9.92 9.60
C SER A 29 19.66 9.60 8.24
N GLY A 30 20.50 8.57 8.17
CA GLY A 30 20.84 8.01 6.86
C GLY A 30 19.54 7.58 6.17
N PRO A 31 19.44 7.65 4.83
CA PRO A 31 18.27 7.13 4.13
C PRO A 31 18.07 5.68 4.58
N ARG A 32 16.92 5.41 5.20
CA ARG A 32 16.50 4.04 5.48
C ARG A 32 16.35 3.36 4.11
N ALA A 33 16.65 2.05 4.02
CA ALA A 33 16.33 1.31 2.81
C ALA A 33 14.83 1.52 2.56
N ALA A 34 14.46 2.00 1.37
CA ALA A 34 13.06 2.21 1.05
C ALA A 34 12.32 0.88 1.25
N ALA A 35 11.11 0.94 1.81
CA ALA A 35 10.15 -0.15 1.71
C ALA A 35 9.96 -0.54 0.23
N ILE A 36 9.31 -1.68 -0.02
CA ILE A 36 9.02 -2.13 -1.40
C ILE A 36 8.44 -0.97 -2.21
N ASN A 37 9.05 -0.73 -3.37
CA ASN A 37 8.59 0.24 -4.35
C ASN A 37 8.03 -0.49 -5.58
N ILE A 38 6.70 -0.50 -5.71
CA ILE A 38 6.01 -1.06 -6.88
C ILE A 38 6.20 -0.11 -8.05
N THR A 39 7.06 -0.50 -8.99
CA THR A 39 7.42 0.28 -10.17
C THR A 39 6.66 -0.26 -11.38
N LEU A 40 5.83 0.61 -11.97
CA LEU A 40 5.03 0.28 -13.13
C LEU A 40 5.77 0.63 -14.43
N ASP A 41 5.89 -0.34 -15.32
CA ASP A 41 6.52 -0.20 -16.63
C ASP A 41 5.47 -0.24 -17.75
N TYR A 42 5.25 0.90 -18.40
CA TYR A 42 4.26 1.08 -19.46
C TYR A 42 4.85 0.97 -20.88
N THR A 43 6.09 0.47 -21.01
CA THR A 43 6.77 0.43 -22.32
C THR A 43 5.99 -0.40 -23.35
N LEU A 44 5.40 -1.52 -22.92
CA LEU A 44 4.61 -2.38 -23.80
C LEU A 44 3.35 -1.65 -24.30
N ASP A 45 2.68 -0.89 -23.43
CA ASP A 45 1.55 -0.03 -23.82
C ASP A 45 1.96 0.99 -24.90
N ALA A 46 3.04 1.73 -24.63
CA ALA A 46 3.50 2.83 -25.48
C ALA A 46 3.94 2.37 -26.88
N LEU A 47 4.39 1.12 -27.02
CA LEU A 47 4.75 0.51 -28.30
C LEU A 47 3.53 0.01 -29.10
N ASN A 48 2.37 -0.11 -28.46
CA ASN A 48 1.15 -0.66 -29.04
C ASN A 48 0.04 0.40 -29.08
N GLU A 49 -1.00 0.25 -28.26
CA GLU A 49 -2.17 1.13 -28.29
C GLU A 49 -1.89 2.51 -27.67
N ASN A 50 -0.81 2.65 -26.88
CA ASN A 50 -0.44 3.85 -26.16
C ASN A 50 -1.63 4.45 -25.38
N TRP A 51 -2.41 3.57 -24.76
CA TRP A 51 -3.66 3.90 -24.09
C TRP A 51 -3.41 4.79 -22.88
N PHE A 52 -2.29 4.62 -22.19
CA PHE A 52 -1.88 5.47 -21.08
C PHE A 52 -1.14 6.75 -21.50
N GLY A 53 -0.83 6.92 -22.79
CA GLY A 53 -0.04 8.06 -23.30
C GLY A 53 -0.86 9.20 -23.95
N ASP A 54 -2.19 9.11 -23.97
CA ASP A 54 -3.07 10.21 -24.41
C ASP A 54 -2.98 11.41 -23.42
N PRO A 55 -2.74 12.66 -23.89
CA PRO A 55 -2.43 13.82 -23.04
C PRO A 55 -3.46 14.23 -21.98
N VAL A 56 -4.67 13.69 -22.00
CA VAL A 56 -5.68 13.99 -20.95
C VAL A 56 -6.29 12.72 -20.40
N ALA A 57 -6.86 11.88 -21.27
CA ALA A 57 -7.49 10.64 -20.82
C ALA A 57 -6.44 9.58 -20.41
N GLY A 58 -5.30 9.54 -21.11
CA GLY A 58 -4.18 8.65 -20.79
C GLY A 58 -3.58 9.01 -19.44
N ASP A 59 -3.29 10.29 -19.22
CA ASP A 59 -2.77 10.79 -17.94
C ASP A 59 -3.69 10.46 -16.77
N ALA A 60 -5.02 10.62 -16.92
CA ALA A 60 -5.98 10.26 -15.87
C ALA A 60 -6.00 8.75 -15.57
N ARG A 61 -5.96 7.91 -16.62
CA ARG A 61 -5.86 6.45 -16.45
C ARG A 61 -4.56 6.05 -15.77
N ARG A 62 -3.45 6.66 -16.19
CA ARG A 62 -2.12 6.39 -15.65
C ARG A 62 -2.06 6.78 -14.19
N ALA A 63 -2.58 7.97 -13.84
CA ALA A 63 -2.68 8.42 -12.45
C ALA A 63 -3.47 7.45 -11.57
N ALA A 64 -4.59 6.90 -12.05
CA ALA A 64 -5.36 5.91 -11.28
C ALA A 64 -4.55 4.63 -10.98
N VAL A 65 -3.84 4.09 -11.97
CA VAL A 65 -3.04 2.87 -11.81
C VAL A 65 -1.77 3.14 -10.98
N ASP A 66 -1.09 4.27 -11.22
CA ASP A 66 0.08 4.71 -10.45
C ASP A 66 -0.30 4.92 -8.97
N SER A 67 -1.47 5.50 -8.66
CA SER A 67 -1.96 5.66 -7.29
C SER A 67 -2.25 4.34 -6.59
N ALA A 68 -2.80 3.34 -7.30
CA ALA A 68 -2.99 2.00 -6.72
C ALA A 68 -1.66 1.34 -6.34
N ALA A 69 -0.64 1.47 -7.20
CA ALA A 69 0.71 0.98 -6.90
C ALA A 69 1.39 1.77 -5.78
N ALA A 70 1.22 3.09 -5.74
CA ALA A 70 1.76 3.94 -4.68
C ALA A 70 1.15 3.62 -3.32
N PHE A 71 -0.18 3.41 -3.25
CA PHE A 71 -0.86 3.00 -2.03
C PHE A 71 -0.31 1.67 -1.50
N LEU A 72 -0.18 0.65 -2.36
CA LEU A 72 0.41 -0.64 -1.95
C LEU A 72 1.88 -0.50 -1.51
N SER A 73 2.67 0.33 -2.19
CA SER A 73 4.07 0.60 -1.81
C SER A 73 4.16 1.30 -0.45
N ALA A 74 3.19 2.15 -0.12
CA ALA A 74 3.16 2.86 1.15
C ALA A 74 2.77 1.95 2.33
N ILE A 75 1.86 0.98 2.12
CA ILE A 75 1.40 0.11 3.20
C ILE A 75 2.24 -1.15 3.39
N ILE A 76 2.96 -1.60 2.36
CA ILE A 76 3.83 -2.79 2.44
C ILE A 76 5.26 -2.36 2.78
N VAL A 77 5.69 -2.67 4.01
CA VAL A 77 6.91 -2.11 4.63
C VAL A 77 8.09 -3.07 4.68
N ASN A 78 8.06 -4.17 3.92
CA ASN A 78 9.25 -5.00 3.77
C ASN A 78 10.40 -4.19 3.16
N ASP A 79 11.61 -4.36 3.67
CA ASP A 79 12.81 -3.63 3.26
C ASP A 79 14.03 -4.54 3.00
N ASP A 80 13.82 -5.86 2.97
CA ASP A 80 14.84 -6.90 2.96
C ASP A 80 15.04 -7.59 1.60
N TRP A 81 14.61 -6.96 0.50
CA TRP A 81 14.65 -7.56 -0.82
C TRP A 81 15.97 -7.30 -1.52
N ALA A 82 16.74 -8.37 -1.74
CA ALA A 82 17.99 -8.29 -2.47
C ALA A 82 17.75 -7.98 -3.96
N GLU A 83 18.65 -7.19 -4.55
CA GLU A 83 18.66 -6.94 -5.99
C GLU A 83 18.69 -8.24 -6.83
N LEU A 84 18.10 -8.18 -8.03
CA LEU A 84 18.35 -9.16 -9.09
C LEU A 84 19.42 -8.61 -10.01
N ALA A 85 20.66 -9.04 -9.79
CA ALA A 85 21.80 -8.71 -10.65
C ALA A 85 21.68 -9.32 -12.08
N SER A 86 20.76 -10.25 -12.28
CA SER A 86 20.38 -10.80 -13.58
C SER A 86 18.90 -11.13 -13.55
N PHE A 87 18.15 -10.58 -14.50
CA PHE A 87 16.72 -10.77 -14.64
C PHE A 87 16.38 -11.31 -16.03
N ASN A 88 15.52 -12.33 -16.09
CA ASN A 88 15.05 -12.91 -17.34
C ASN A 88 13.57 -13.29 -17.19
N GLY A 89 12.71 -12.27 -17.26
CA GLY A 89 11.26 -12.43 -17.18
C GLY A 89 10.59 -12.66 -18.53
N SER A 90 9.33 -13.06 -18.49
CA SER A 90 8.45 -13.13 -19.65
C SER A 90 7.08 -12.54 -19.35
N ILE A 91 6.44 -12.01 -20.39
CA ILE A 91 5.07 -11.51 -20.38
C ILE A 91 4.22 -12.45 -21.23
N GLY A 92 3.07 -12.83 -20.68
CA GLY A 92 2.06 -13.62 -21.38
C GLY A 92 0.77 -12.82 -21.49
N LEU A 93 0.20 -12.72 -22.68
CA LEU A 93 -1.11 -12.06 -22.87
C LEU A 93 -2.09 -13.07 -23.46
N SER A 94 -3.36 -12.96 -23.10
CA SER A 94 -4.45 -13.76 -23.67
C SER A 94 -5.70 -12.92 -23.87
N ASP A 95 -6.58 -13.44 -24.72
CA ASP A 95 -7.85 -12.86 -25.15
C ASP A 95 -7.64 -11.54 -25.89
N ILE A 96 -6.48 -11.36 -26.54
CA ILE A 96 -6.16 -10.11 -27.25
C ILE A 96 -6.80 -10.14 -28.64
N ALA A 97 -7.60 -9.14 -28.98
CA ALA A 97 -8.30 -9.10 -30.28
C ALA A 97 -7.33 -8.94 -31.48
N ALA A 98 -6.21 -8.26 -31.28
CA ALA A 98 -5.20 -8.04 -32.30
C ALA A 98 -4.45 -9.34 -32.66
N SER A 99 -4.27 -9.60 -33.97
CA SER A 99 -3.52 -10.75 -34.50
C SER A 99 -2.00 -10.57 -34.54
N SER A 100 -1.54 -9.34 -34.31
CA SER A 100 -0.14 -9.01 -34.11
C SER A 100 0.00 -7.83 -33.16
N ILE A 101 1.07 -7.84 -32.36
CA ILE A 101 1.48 -6.74 -31.48
C ILE A 101 2.96 -6.38 -31.72
N VAL A 102 3.45 -5.34 -31.07
CA VAL A 102 4.87 -4.98 -31.01
C VAL A 102 5.42 -5.40 -29.64
N ASP A 103 6.49 -6.19 -29.62
CA ASP A 103 7.14 -6.62 -28.38
C ASP A 103 8.04 -5.54 -27.78
N LEU A 104 8.62 -5.81 -26.60
CA LEU A 104 9.51 -4.87 -25.90
C LEU A 104 10.83 -4.58 -26.65
N ALA A 105 11.19 -5.38 -27.68
CA ALA A 105 12.32 -5.12 -28.57
C ALA A 105 11.92 -4.32 -29.82
N GLY A 106 10.67 -3.86 -29.90
CA GLY A 106 10.13 -3.13 -31.05
C GLY A 106 9.87 -4.01 -32.27
N GLN A 107 9.82 -5.34 -32.11
CA GLN A 107 9.57 -6.28 -33.19
C GLN A 107 8.09 -6.65 -33.26
N THR A 108 7.56 -6.84 -34.47
CA THR A 108 6.21 -7.38 -34.64
C THR A 108 6.17 -8.84 -34.25
N LEU A 109 5.28 -9.17 -33.30
CA LEU A 109 5.01 -10.51 -32.84
C LEU A 109 3.63 -10.96 -33.35
N THR A 110 3.57 -12.12 -34.01
CA THR A 110 2.31 -12.72 -34.47
C THR A 110 1.68 -13.53 -33.33
N GLY A 111 0.40 -13.29 -33.06
CA GLY A 111 -0.35 -13.99 -32.03
C GLY A 111 -0.66 -15.44 -32.39
N THR A 112 -0.79 -16.29 -31.37
CA THR A 112 -1.32 -17.66 -31.54
C THR A 112 -2.82 -17.63 -31.32
N ALA A 113 -3.60 -17.96 -32.35
CA ALA A 113 -5.05 -17.98 -32.27
C ALA A 113 -5.53 -18.92 -31.14
N GLU A 114 -6.52 -18.47 -30.37
CA GLU A 114 -7.01 -19.24 -29.22
C GLU A 114 -7.98 -20.36 -29.64
N SER A 115 -8.13 -21.36 -28.77
CA SER A 115 -8.87 -22.57 -29.07
C SER A 115 -10.37 -22.35 -29.28
N ASP A 116 -10.91 -21.27 -28.74
CA ASP A 116 -12.33 -20.93 -28.83
C ASP A 116 -12.67 -20.17 -30.14
N GLY A 117 -11.64 -19.87 -30.95
CA GLY A 117 -11.72 -19.28 -32.27
C GLY A 117 -11.76 -17.75 -32.28
N LEU A 118 -11.54 -17.09 -31.14
CA LEU A 118 -11.52 -15.65 -31.00
C LEU A 118 -10.22 -15.22 -30.31
N GLY A 119 -9.74 -14.01 -30.61
CA GLY A 119 -8.54 -13.47 -30.00
C GLY A 119 -7.25 -14.26 -30.26
N TYR A 120 -6.19 -13.84 -29.57
CA TYR A 120 -4.84 -14.33 -29.72
C TYR A 120 -4.10 -14.31 -28.37
N THR A 121 -3.26 -15.33 -28.18
CA THR A 121 -2.28 -15.39 -27.10
C THR A 121 -0.90 -14.94 -27.56
N TYR A 122 -0.15 -14.37 -26.62
CA TYR A 122 1.22 -13.92 -26.82
C TYR A 122 2.10 -14.39 -25.66
N ALA A 123 3.36 -14.70 -25.98
CA ALA A 123 4.40 -14.90 -24.99
C ALA A 123 5.67 -14.22 -25.50
N MET A 124 6.25 -13.33 -24.70
CA MET A 124 7.41 -12.53 -25.08
C MET A 124 8.40 -12.37 -23.92
N PRO A 125 9.71 -12.33 -24.18
CA PRO A 125 10.68 -12.05 -23.14
C PRO A 125 10.65 -10.57 -22.74
N VAL A 126 11.04 -10.30 -21.49
CA VAL A 126 11.31 -8.93 -21.04
C VAL A 126 12.70 -8.53 -21.49
N THR A 127 12.79 -7.70 -22.54
CA THR A 127 14.07 -7.33 -23.19
C THR A 127 14.59 -5.95 -22.79
N ASN A 128 13.74 -5.09 -22.24
CA ASN A 128 14.09 -3.72 -21.84
C ASN A 128 14.64 -3.61 -20.42
N ARG A 129 14.74 -4.73 -19.68
CA ARG A 129 15.24 -4.79 -18.30
C ARG A 129 16.08 -6.05 -18.10
N SER A 130 17.31 -5.89 -17.58
CA SER A 130 18.23 -7.01 -17.29
C SER A 130 18.56 -7.17 -15.81
N THR A 131 18.13 -6.23 -14.96
CA THR A 131 18.33 -6.22 -13.51
C THR A 131 17.11 -5.61 -12.82
N VAL A 132 16.90 -5.93 -11.55
CA VAL A 132 15.91 -5.28 -10.68
C VAL A 132 16.62 -4.81 -9.42
N ALA A 133 16.42 -3.56 -9.01
CA ALA A 133 17.09 -3.01 -7.84
C ALA A 133 16.58 -3.68 -6.55
N ALA A 134 17.37 -3.55 -5.47
CA ALA A 134 16.89 -3.94 -4.14
C ALA A 134 15.60 -3.18 -3.78
N ASN A 135 14.63 -3.86 -3.19
CA ASN A 135 13.30 -3.34 -2.84
C ASN A 135 12.47 -2.77 -4.02
N GLU A 136 12.87 -2.97 -5.28
CA GLU A 136 12.05 -2.66 -6.45
C GLU A 136 11.13 -3.85 -6.76
N TYR A 137 9.84 -3.60 -6.99
CA TYR A 137 8.86 -4.58 -7.45
C TYR A 137 8.31 -4.19 -8.81
N VAL A 138 8.77 -4.86 -9.86
CA VAL A 138 8.43 -4.45 -11.22
C VAL A 138 7.15 -5.12 -11.71
N VAL A 139 6.22 -4.32 -12.19
CA VAL A 139 4.99 -4.76 -12.87
C VAL A 139 4.89 -4.11 -14.24
N TYR A 140 4.80 -4.90 -15.29
CA TYR A 140 4.52 -4.39 -16.65
C TYR A 140 3.04 -4.12 -16.80
N VAL A 141 2.71 -2.92 -17.28
CA VAL A 141 1.33 -2.47 -17.48
C VAL A 141 1.09 -2.23 -18.97
N SER A 142 0.00 -2.77 -19.50
CA SER A 142 -0.43 -2.52 -20.87
C SER A 142 -1.94 -2.47 -21.01
N ALA A 143 -2.45 -1.88 -22.08
CA ALA A 143 -3.84 -2.05 -22.47
C ALA A 143 -3.95 -2.54 -23.91
N PHE A 144 -4.93 -3.41 -24.13
CA PHE A 144 -5.25 -3.99 -25.43
C PHE A 144 -6.75 -4.20 -25.54
N GLU A 145 -7.31 -4.11 -26.73
CA GLU A 145 -8.71 -4.50 -26.94
C GLU A 145 -8.82 -6.01 -26.71
N PHE A 146 -9.71 -6.42 -25.79
CA PHE A 146 -9.96 -7.84 -25.56
C PHE A 146 -10.94 -8.39 -26.59
N ASP A 147 -10.87 -9.69 -26.86
CA ASP A 147 -11.85 -10.33 -27.70
C ASP A 147 -13.24 -10.37 -27.04
N SER A 148 -14.27 -10.54 -27.87
CA SER A 148 -15.67 -10.48 -27.44
C SER A 148 -16.13 -11.55 -26.44
N ARG A 149 -15.30 -12.54 -26.12
CA ARG A 149 -15.58 -13.60 -25.13
C ARG A 149 -14.72 -13.51 -23.88
N ALA A 150 -13.83 -12.53 -23.78
CA ALA A 150 -13.14 -12.25 -22.54
C ALA A 150 -14.14 -12.09 -21.40
N SER A 151 -13.90 -12.82 -20.31
CA SER A 151 -14.80 -12.85 -19.14
C SER A 151 -14.40 -11.84 -18.06
N ALA A 152 -13.30 -11.13 -18.28
CA ALA A 152 -12.76 -10.11 -17.40
C ALA A 152 -12.32 -8.90 -18.22
N HIS A 153 -12.34 -7.72 -17.61
CA HIS A 153 -11.86 -6.48 -18.23
C HIS A 153 -10.41 -6.15 -17.86
N ALA A 154 -9.83 -6.87 -16.92
CA ALA A 154 -8.41 -6.77 -16.60
C ALA A 154 -7.89 -8.14 -16.22
N LYS A 155 -6.57 -8.31 -16.35
CA LYS A 155 -5.88 -9.55 -16.01
C LYS A 155 -4.50 -9.22 -15.49
N ALA A 156 -4.14 -9.83 -14.37
CA ALA A 156 -2.78 -9.84 -13.86
C ALA A 156 -2.29 -11.24 -13.60
N ILE A 157 -0.98 -11.40 -13.77
CA ILE A 157 -0.29 -12.65 -13.51
C ILE A 157 0.96 -12.36 -12.71
N TRP A 158 1.08 -13.08 -11.60
CA TRP A 158 2.34 -13.25 -10.91
C TRP A 158 3.24 -14.21 -11.68
N ASN A 159 4.43 -13.78 -12.06
CA ASN A 159 5.38 -14.66 -12.73
C ASN A 159 6.40 -15.17 -11.71
N GLY A 160 6.07 -16.33 -11.15
CA GLY A 160 6.54 -16.81 -9.87
C GLY A 160 7.71 -17.76 -9.85
N ALA A 161 8.61 -17.68 -10.83
CA ALA A 161 9.79 -18.56 -10.86
C ALA A 161 10.82 -18.21 -9.76
N GLU A 162 10.72 -17.03 -9.13
CA GLU A 162 11.73 -16.50 -8.23
C GLU A 162 11.19 -16.31 -6.80
N ARG A 163 11.93 -16.85 -5.82
CA ARG A 163 11.87 -16.65 -4.36
C ARG A 163 10.48 -16.51 -3.71
N ARG A 164 9.88 -17.65 -3.33
CA ARG A 164 9.02 -17.70 -2.14
C ARG A 164 9.51 -18.78 -1.19
N ASN A 165 9.35 -18.55 0.11
CA ASN A 165 9.57 -19.56 1.14
C ASN A 165 8.71 -20.82 0.92
N ALA A 166 8.99 -21.85 1.71
CA ALA A 166 8.01 -22.89 1.98
C ALA A 166 6.83 -22.32 2.79
N ALA A 167 5.67 -22.99 2.71
CA ALA A 167 4.48 -22.69 3.51
C ALA A 167 4.83 -22.46 4.99
N GLY A 168 4.32 -21.38 5.62
CA GLY A 168 4.40 -21.16 7.06
C GLY A 168 5.68 -20.50 7.61
N ALA A 169 6.56 -19.95 6.77
CA ALA A 169 7.70 -19.15 7.21
C ALA A 169 7.45 -17.66 6.96
N ALA A 170 6.76 -17.00 7.90
CA ALA A 170 6.73 -15.53 7.97
C ALA A 170 8.16 -15.01 8.23
N LEU A 171 8.56 -13.93 7.56
CA LEU A 171 9.82 -13.17 7.77
C LEU A 171 11.12 -13.69 7.08
N ALA A 172 11.06 -14.31 5.90
CA ALA A 172 12.26 -14.47 5.04
C ALA A 172 11.94 -14.40 3.53
N GLU A 173 12.90 -13.86 2.75
CA GLU A 173 12.98 -13.64 1.28
C GLU A 173 11.69 -13.65 0.44
N PHE A 174 11.35 -12.47 -0.09
CA PHE A 174 10.29 -12.22 -1.05
C PHE A 174 10.86 -11.95 -2.45
N ASN A 175 10.08 -12.33 -3.45
CA ASN A 175 10.35 -12.12 -4.87
C ASN A 175 10.43 -10.63 -5.21
N THR A 176 11.45 -10.24 -5.97
CA THR A 176 11.69 -8.88 -6.44
C THR A 176 11.06 -8.59 -7.80
N TRP A 177 10.50 -9.60 -8.47
CA TRP A 177 9.71 -9.42 -9.68
C TRP A 177 8.22 -9.68 -9.42
N GLY A 178 7.37 -8.75 -9.87
CA GLY A 178 5.92 -8.90 -9.75
C GLY A 178 5.29 -9.68 -10.88
N GLY A 179 5.40 -9.14 -12.09
CA GLY A 179 4.80 -9.78 -13.27
C GLY A 179 4.27 -8.74 -14.22
N TYR A 180 3.03 -8.92 -14.65
CA TYR A 180 2.37 -8.04 -15.59
C TYR A 180 0.88 -7.98 -15.29
N LEU A 181 0.28 -6.83 -15.62
CA LEU A 181 -1.15 -6.59 -15.59
C LEU A 181 -1.55 -5.89 -16.88
N PHE A 182 -2.73 -6.21 -17.39
CA PHE A 182 -3.23 -5.59 -18.60
C PHE A 182 -4.74 -5.40 -18.57
N PHE A 183 -5.17 -4.29 -19.17
CA PHE A 183 -6.56 -3.85 -19.20
C PHE A 183 -7.15 -3.99 -20.59
N ASP A 184 -8.45 -4.28 -20.64
CA ASP A 184 -9.28 -4.21 -21.85
C ASP A 184 -9.45 -2.74 -22.24
N SER A 185 -8.77 -2.29 -23.29
CA SER A 185 -8.86 -0.90 -23.75
C SER A 185 -10.24 -0.56 -24.32
N GLY A 186 -11.03 -1.57 -24.69
CA GLY A 186 -12.40 -1.46 -25.17
C GLY A 186 -13.46 -1.36 -24.06
N ALA A 187 -13.09 -1.62 -22.80
CA ALA A 187 -14.01 -1.52 -21.68
C ALA A 187 -14.32 -0.06 -21.30
N ASN A 188 -15.49 0.14 -20.69
CA ASN A 188 -15.96 1.45 -20.26
C ASN A 188 -15.38 1.80 -18.88
N TRP A 189 -14.17 2.36 -18.86
CA TRP A 189 -13.43 2.67 -17.64
C TRP A 189 -13.72 4.05 -17.08
N TYR A 190 -13.93 4.09 -15.77
CA TYR A 190 -14.00 5.30 -14.99
C TYR A 190 -12.72 5.46 -14.17
N THR A 191 -12.00 6.54 -14.39
CA THR A 191 -10.76 6.86 -13.65
C THR A 191 -11.04 7.62 -12.35
N GLY A 192 -12.20 8.29 -12.29
CA GLY A 192 -12.62 9.15 -11.20
C GLY A 192 -11.65 10.26 -10.84
N LEU A 193 -11.86 10.83 -9.65
CA LEU A 193 -10.86 11.67 -9.01
C LEU A 193 -9.70 10.76 -8.57
N ASN A 194 -8.47 11.27 -8.74
CA ASN A 194 -7.27 10.59 -8.27
C ASN A 194 -7.36 10.48 -6.74
N PRO A 195 -7.48 9.27 -6.16
CA PRO A 195 -7.57 9.11 -4.71
C PRO A 195 -6.25 9.45 -4.00
N GLY A 196 -5.15 9.56 -4.76
CA GLY A 196 -3.81 9.64 -4.19
C GLY A 196 -3.46 8.35 -3.46
N VAL A 197 -2.58 8.47 -2.47
CA VAL A 197 -2.19 7.38 -1.56
C VAL A 197 -3.14 7.21 -0.38
N ASP A 198 -4.13 8.10 -0.24
CA ASP A 198 -5.20 7.95 0.73
C ASP A 198 -6.26 6.97 0.17
N PRO A 199 -6.46 5.79 0.79
CA PRO A 199 -7.52 4.88 0.36
C PRO A 199 -8.92 5.39 0.71
N THR A 200 -9.04 6.49 1.44
CA THR A 200 -10.30 7.16 1.78
C THR A 200 -10.31 8.54 1.12
N ASP A 201 -10.51 8.59 -0.20
CA ASP A 201 -10.96 9.82 -0.82
C ASP A 201 -12.40 10.13 -0.35
N ASP A 202 -12.94 11.30 -0.72
CA ASP A 202 -14.33 11.71 -0.42
C ASP A 202 -15.40 10.75 -0.98
N TYR A 203 -15.05 9.57 -1.49
CA TYR A 203 -15.99 8.52 -1.87
C TYR A 203 -16.52 7.78 -0.64
N GLY A 204 -17.65 8.29 -0.14
CA GLY A 204 -18.49 7.58 0.83
C GLY A 204 -18.09 7.83 2.28
N VAL A 205 -17.92 9.10 2.65
CA VAL A 205 -17.88 9.52 4.05
C VAL A 205 -19.22 9.14 4.71
N GLN A 206 -19.15 8.38 5.80
CA GLN A 206 -20.27 8.13 6.71
C GLN A 206 -20.92 9.47 7.10
N ASP A 207 -22.25 9.58 7.06
CA ASP A 207 -22.96 10.80 7.47
C ASP A 207 -22.50 11.27 8.86
N ALA A 208 -21.85 12.44 8.91
CA ALA A 208 -21.32 13.01 10.15
C ALA A 208 -22.43 13.38 11.17
N ASN A 209 -23.70 13.41 10.77
CA ASN A 209 -24.84 13.78 11.62
C ASN A 209 -25.59 12.58 12.22
N LYS A 210 -24.84 11.62 12.77
CA LYS A 210 -25.33 10.41 13.43
C LYS A 210 -26.48 10.70 14.43
N ALA A 211 -27.70 10.28 14.09
CA ALA A 211 -28.81 10.14 15.03
C ALA A 211 -29.66 8.90 14.67
N PRO A 212 -29.92 7.98 15.63
CA PRO A 212 -29.63 8.07 17.07
C PRO A 212 -28.28 7.45 17.47
N THR A 213 -27.80 7.82 18.67
CA THR A 213 -26.55 7.32 19.29
C THR A 213 -26.71 5.96 19.99
N ALA A 214 -27.79 5.22 19.74
CA ALA A 214 -28.03 3.90 20.30
C ALA A 214 -28.88 3.04 19.37
N ASP A 215 -28.54 1.75 19.32
CA ASP A 215 -29.19 0.70 18.55
C ASP A 215 -30.68 0.61 18.90
N VAL A 216 -31.52 0.83 17.90
CA VAL A 216 -32.96 0.61 17.97
C VAL A 216 -33.35 -0.31 16.83
N SER A 217 -34.23 -1.27 17.09
CA SER A 217 -34.63 -2.35 16.15
C SER A 217 -35.37 -1.89 14.88
N THR A 218 -35.39 -0.58 14.61
CA THR A 218 -35.92 0.06 13.39
C THR A 218 -34.82 0.77 12.61
N ASP A 219 -33.58 0.65 13.06
CA ASP A 219 -32.36 1.16 12.42
C ASP A 219 -32.02 0.30 11.18
N ASN A 220 -31.68 0.99 10.10
CA ASN A 220 -31.36 0.43 8.79
C ASN A 220 -29.87 0.03 8.68
N TRP A 221 -29.09 0.15 9.75
CA TRP A 221 -27.65 -0.05 9.77
C TRP A 221 -27.15 -1.48 9.65
N ASP A 222 -28.02 -2.49 9.58
CA ASP A 222 -27.60 -3.87 9.33
C ASP A 222 -27.50 -4.18 7.83
N TRP A 223 -26.48 -4.98 7.49
CA TRP A 223 -26.41 -5.68 6.21
C TRP A 223 -27.72 -6.41 5.93
N SER A 224 -28.43 -5.97 4.89
CA SER A 224 -29.66 -6.62 4.47
C SER A 224 -29.34 -7.85 3.63
N THR A 225 -29.38 -9.04 4.23
CA THR A 225 -29.25 -10.31 3.49
C THR A 225 -30.35 -10.52 2.44
N ALA A 226 -31.49 -9.83 2.57
CA ALA A 226 -32.60 -9.90 1.62
C ALA A 226 -32.43 -8.99 0.39
N SER A 227 -31.63 -7.92 0.50
CA SER A 227 -31.41 -6.97 -0.59
C SER A 227 -29.93 -6.76 -0.95
N ASN A 228 -29.03 -7.54 -0.35
CA ASN A 228 -27.58 -7.46 -0.50
C ASN A 228 -27.04 -6.03 -0.45
N SER A 229 -27.51 -5.23 0.51
CA SER A 229 -27.11 -3.83 0.66
C SER A 229 -27.06 -3.41 2.12
N TRP A 230 -26.10 -2.54 2.45
CA TRP A 230 -26.08 -1.78 3.70
C TRP A 230 -27.08 -0.64 3.58
N LYS A 231 -28.09 -0.58 4.45
CA LYS A 231 -29.04 0.52 4.40
C LYS A 231 -28.53 1.68 5.25
N GLY A 232 -27.62 2.46 4.67
CA GLY A 232 -26.96 3.58 5.37
C GLY A 232 -25.70 4.06 4.66
N PHE A 233 -25.14 3.24 3.78
CA PHE A 233 -24.20 3.67 2.76
C PHE A 233 -24.95 4.05 1.49
N GLN A 234 -24.71 5.24 0.96
CA GLN A 234 -25.10 5.55 -0.40
C GLN A 234 -24.00 5.02 -1.34
N LEU A 235 -24.07 3.72 -1.67
CA LEU A 235 -23.17 3.06 -2.61
C LEU A 235 -23.23 3.64 -4.04
N ASN A 236 -24.13 4.60 -4.29
CA ASN A 236 -24.47 5.11 -5.61
C ASN A 236 -24.39 6.64 -5.77
N THR A 237 -23.83 7.43 -4.83
CA THR A 237 -24.09 8.89 -4.85
C THR A 237 -22.98 9.87 -5.18
N LEU A 238 -21.72 9.52 -5.43
CA LEU A 238 -20.72 10.60 -5.45
C LEU A 238 -20.15 11.02 -6.80
N ASP A 239 -20.21 10.17 -7.85
CA ASP A 239 -20.08 10.68 -9.22
C ASP A 239 -21.13 10.07 -10.17
N PRO A 240 -22.16 10.84 -10.57
CA PRO A 240 -23.08 10.44 -11.63
C PRO A 240 -22.38 10.02 -12.93
N ALA A 241 -21.17 10.54 -13.20
CA ALA A 241 -20.37 10.14 -14.35
C ALA A 241 -19.90 8.68 -14.26
N ALA A 242 -19.76 8.10 -13.07
CA ALA A 242 -19.32 6.71 -12.91
C ALA A 242 -20.38 5.67 -13.29
N SER A 243 -21.64 6.09 -13.48
CA SER A 243 -22.76 5.18 -13.75
C SER A 243 -22.51 4.29 -14.98
N GLY A 244 -22.51 2.97 -14.77
CA GLY A 244 -22.32 1.98 -15.83
C GLY A 244 -20.87 1.85 -16.34
N GLN A 245 -19.90 2.39 -15.58
CA GLN A 245 -18.48 2.26 -15.87
C GLN A 245 -17.77 1.39 -14.82
N THR A 246 -16.65 0.79 -15.17
CA THR A 246 -15.79 0.01 -14.26
C THR A 246 -14.75 0.93 -13.64
N ASP A 247 -14.58 0.92 -12.31
CA ASP A 247 -13.61 1.78 -11.61
C ASP A 247 -12.18 1.26 -11.84
N LEU A 248 -11.37 2.05 -12.55
CA LEU A 248 -10.01 1.65 -12.94
C LEU A 248 -9.06 1.55 -11.74
N TYR A 249 -9.20 2.43 -10.74
CA TYR A 249 -8.35 2.41 -9.54
C TYR A 249 -8.55 1.12 -8.74
N GLY A 250 -9.79 0.79 -8.39
CA GLY A 250 -10.15 -0.42 -7.65
C GLY A 250 -9.79 -1.68 -8.41
N THR A 251 -10.01 -1.71 -9.73
CA THR A 251 -9.55 -2.84 -10.56
C THR A 251 -8.03 -2.92 -10.63
N ALA A 252 -7.31 -1.80 -10.79
CA ALA A 252 -5.85 -1.81 -10.76
C ALA A 252 -5.32 -2.36 -9.43
N LEU A 253 -5.90 -1.95 -8.31
CA LEU A 253 -5.53 -2.45 -6.99
C LEU A 253 -5.79 -3.96 -6.88
N HIS A 254 -6.95 -4.44 -7.33
CA HIS A 254 -7.29 -5.87 -7.41
C HIS A 254 -6.25 -6.67 -8.20
N GLU A 255 -5.94 -6.22 -9.41
CA GLU A 255 -4.98 -6.89 -10.29
C GLU A 255 -3.56 -6.85 -9.71
N LEU A 256 -3.18 -5.75 -9.05
CA LEU A 256 -1.89 -5.67 -8.35
C LEU A 256 -1.79 -6.71 -7.22
N LEU A 257 -2.87 -7.04 -6.52
CA LEU A 257 -2.87 -8.14 -5.53
C LEU A 257 -2.57 -9.49 -6.20
N HIS A 258 -3.08 -9.72 -7.42
CA HIS A 258 -2.69 -10.90 -8.20
C HIS A 258 -1.21 -10.88 -8.57
N THR A 259 -0.65 -9.74 -8.95
CA THR A 259 0.80 -9.63 -9.17
C THR A 259 1.58 -9.95 -7.90
N LEU A 260 1.09 -9.54 -6.72
CA LEU A 260 1.63 -9.87 -5.39
C LEU A 260 1.44 -11.36 -5.01
N GLY A 261 1.03 -12.20 -5.95
CA GLY A 261 0.98 -13.65 -5.85
C GLY A 261 -0.27 -14.21 -5.21
N VAL A 262 -1.34 -13.42 -5.13
CA VAL A 262 -2.69 -13.96 -4.90
C VAL A 262 -3.08 -14.77 -6.13
N SER A 263 -3.07 -16.09 -6.03
CA SER A 263 -3.44 -16.98 -7.14
C SER A 263 -4.00 -18.30 -6.65
N THR A 264 -4.73 -18.99 -7.52
CA THR A 264 -5.28 -20.34 -7.26
C THR A 264 -4.20 -21.34 -6.82
N GLY A 265 -2.96 -21.20 -7.31
CA GLY A 265 -1.84 -22.07 -6.94
C GLY A 265 -1.15 -21.68 -5.62
N ASN A 266 -1.12 -20.39 -5.29
CA ASN A 266 -0.39 -19.87 -4.13
C ASN A 266 -1.23 -19.88 -2.86
N LEU A 267 -2.53 -19.58 -2.94
CA LEU A 267 -3.39 -19.50 -1.76
C LEU A 267 -3.41 -20.81 -0.94
N PRO A 268 -3.57 -22.01 -1.53
CA PRO A 268 -3.48 -23.26 -0.77
C PRO A 268 -2.11 -23.49 -0.11
N LYS A 269 -1.03 -22.99 -0.73
CA LYS A 269 0.34 -23.21 -0.27
C LYS A 269 0.74 -22.27 0.86
N TYR A 270 0.31 -21.01 0.81
CA TYR A 270 0.83 -19.96 1.69
C TYR A 270 -0.17 -19.51 2.74
N VAL A 271 -1.44 -19.45 2.37
CA VAL A 271 -2.52 -18.98 3.24
C VAL A 271 -3.23 -20.16 3.90
N GLY A 272 -3.34 -21.27 3.18
CA GLY A 272 -4.09 -22.44 3.61
C GLY A 272 -5.56 -22.34 3.20
N VAL A 273 -6.08 -23.46 2.70
CA VAL A 273 -7.46 -23.61 2.23
C VAL A 273 -8.04 -24.86 2.88
N ASP A 274 -9.22 -24.75 3.46
CA ASP A 274 -9.89 -25.89 4.11
C ASP A 274 -10.68 -26.77 3.13
N GLY A 275 -11.41 -27.75 3.66
CA GLY A 275 -12.20 -28.69 2.85
C GLY A 275 -13.40 -28.07 2.12
N ASN A 276 -13.83 -26.87 2.49
CA ASN A 276 -14.91 -26.12 1.84
C ASN A 276 -14.40 -25.14 0.77
N GLY A 277 -13.08 -24.93 0.71
CA GLY A 277 -12.48 -23.91 -0.14
C GLY A 277 -12.28 -22.56 0.57
N ASP A 278 -12.49 -22.51 1.89
CA ASP A 278 -12.36 -21.29 2.68
C ASP A 278 -10.89 -21.07 3.07
N PHE A 279 -10.47 -19.80 3.11
CA PHE A 279 -9.12 -19.42 3.51
C PHE A 279 -8.99 -19.40 5.03
N ILE A 280 -7.92 -20.02 5.52
CA ILE A 280 -7.70 -20.30 6.95
C ILE A 280 -6.36 -19.78 7.47
N GLY A 281 -5.79 -18.76 6.82
CA GLY A 281 -4.59 -18.09 7.28
C GLY A 281 -4.83 -17.38 8.62
N GLU A 282 -3.80 -17.32 9.47
CA GLU A 282 -3.94 -16.82 10.84
C GLU A 282 -4.45 -15.37 10.89
N ASN A 283 -3.91 -14.49 10.02
CA ASN A 283 -4.33 -13.10 9.96
C ASN A 283 -5.76 -12.98 9.42
N LEU A 284 -6.13 -13.79 8.42
CA LEU A 284 -7.48 -13.83 7.88
C LEU A 284 -8.51 -14.29 8.93
N LEU A 285 -8.19 -15.33 9.69
CA LEU A 285 -9.04 -15.81 10.79
C LEU A 285 -9.28 -14.72 11.84
N ASP A 286 -8.24 -13.96 12.20
CA ASP A 286 -8.34 -12.84 13.14
C ASP A 286 -9.17 -11.68 12.57
N ALA A 287 -8.89 -11.27 11.34
CA ALA A 287 -9.54 -10.12 10.70
C ALA A 287 -11.02 -10.36 10.37
N TYR A 288 -11.41 -11.60 10.07
CA TYR A 288 -12.77 -11.96 9.68
C TYR A 288 -13.57 -12.61 10.82
N GLY A 289 -12.91 -13.12 11.87
CA GLY A 289 -13.54 -13.85 12.97
C GLY A 289 -13.83 -15.32 12.67
N GLY A 290 -13.24 -15.88 11.62
CA GLY A 290 -13.42 -17.28 11.19
C GLY A 290 -12.84 -17.53 9.79
N PRO A 291 -12.97 -18.75 9.24
CA PRO A 291 -12.58 -19.04 7.86
C PRO A 291 -13.24 -18.06 6.88
N VAL A 292 -12.44 -17.51 5.96
CA VAL A 292 -12.92 -16.53 4.99
C VAL A 292 -13.39 -17.27 3.74
N PRO A 293 -14.64 -17.10 3.30
CA PRO A 293 -15.14 -17.76 2.10
C PRO A 293 -14.25 -17.50 0.89
N GLY A 294 -13.78 -18.56 0.24
CA GLY A 294 -12.85 -18.51 -0.88
C GLY A 294 -13.47 -19.03 -2.19
N ALA A 295 -12.93 -18.55 -3.32
CA ALA A 295 -13.31 -18.97 -4.66
C ALA A 295 -12.06 -19.04 -5.56
N GLY A 296 -11.27 -20.09 -5.38
CA GLY A 296 -10.05 -20.31 -6.18
C GLY A 296 -8.97 -19.29 -5.84
N GLY A 297 -8.72 -18.32 -6.72
CA GLY A 297 -7.75 -17.24 -6.54
C GLY A 297 -8.32 -15.98 -5.91
N HIS A 298 -9.60 -16.01 -5.53
CA HIS A 298 -10.39 -14.87 -5.07
C HIS A 298 -11.06 -15.18 -3.73
N PHE A 299 -11.57 -14.16 -3.05
CA PHE A 299 -12.59 -14.37 -2.03
C PHE A 299 -13.92 -14.77 -2.70
N ALA A 300 -14.86 -15.32 -1.94
CA ALA A 300 -16.21 -15.53 -2.45
C ALA A 300 -16.92 -14.18 -2.66
N ALA A 301 -17.94 -14.20 -3.53
CA ALA A 301 -18.75 -13.02 -3.79
C ALA A 301 -19.43 -12.47 -2.53
N ASN A 302 -19.48 -11.15 -2.41
CA ASN A 302 -20.07 -10.36 -1.33
C ASN A 302 -19.36 -10.49 0.03
N VAL A 303 -18.13 -11.02 0.07
CA VAL A 303 -17.32 -10.93 1.29
C VAL A 303 -17.01 -9.46 1.54
N GLN A 304 -17.16 -9.02 2.79
CA GLN A 304 -17.03 -7.62 3.18
C GLN A 304 -16.15 -7.48 4.40
N SER A 305 -15.51 -6.33 4.50
CA SER A 305 -14.71 -5.97 5.67
C SER A 305 -14.58 -4.45 5.76
N VAL A 306 -14.13 -3.99 6.93
CA VAL A 306 -13.83 -2.58 7.16
C VAL A 306 -12.66 -2.18 6.26
N VAL A 307 -12.75 -1.02 5.59
CA VAL A 307 -11.69 -0.42 4.79
C VAL A 307 -10.47 -0.21 5.66
N TRP A 308 -9.31 -0.59 5.14
CA TRP A 308 -8.05 -0.53 5.86
C TRP A 308 -7.75 0.91 6.30
N GLY A 309 -7.28 1.09 7.54
CA GLY A 309 -6.98 2.41 8.10
C GLY A 309 -8.19 3.31 8.39
N SER A 310 -9.43 2.88 8.11
CA SER A 310 -10.62 3.72 8.30
C SER A 310 -11.32 3.53 9.66
N ASN A 311 -12.09 4.54 10.06
CA ASN A 311 -12.99 4.52 11.22
C ASN A 311 -14.34 3.84 10.88
N ASP A 312 -14.29 2.57 10.46
CA ASP A 312 -15.45 1.69 10.21
C ASP A 312 -16.22 1.92 8.89
N ILE A 313 -15.56 2.43 7.84
CA ILE A 313 -16.10 2.34 6.47
C ILE A 313 -16.11 0.87 6.08
N VAL A 314 -17.21 0.33 5.54
CA VAL A 314 -17.29 -1.07 5.07
C VAL A 314 -17.36 -1.10 3.55
N SER A 315 -16.53 -1.96 2.95
CA SER A 315 -16.52 -2.24 1.50
C SER A 315 -16.59 -3.74 1.27
N GLU A 316 -17.06 -4.14 0.08
CA GLU A 316 -16.69 -5.46 -0.44
C GLU A 316 -15.17 -5.58 -0.50
N VAL A 317 -14.67 -6.77 -0.17
CA VAL A 317 -13.24 -7.05 -0.25
C VAL A 317 -12.77 -6.89 -1.69
N LEU A 318 -11.54 -6.44 -1.83
CA LEU A 318 -11.00 -6.04 -3.11
C LEU A 318 -10.93 -7.22 -4.08
N LEU A 319 -10.54 -8.41 -3.59
CA LEU A 319 -10.45 -9.66 -4.36
C LEU A 319 -11.77 -10.41 -4.51
N ASP A 320 -12.92 -9.73 -4.34
CA ASP A 320 -14.19 -10.26 -4.81
C ASP A 320 -14.15 -10.38 -6.35
N PRO A 321 -14.51 -11.53 -6.95
CA PRO A 321 -14.46 -11.75 -8.40
C PRO A 321 -15.48 -10.91 -9.18
N ASN A 322 -16.48 -10.32 -8.53
CA ASN A 322 -17.39 -9.37 -9.15
C ASN A 322 -17.07 -7.94 -8.70
N SER A 323 -17.42 -6.97 -9.53
CA SER A 323 -17.43 -5.56 -9.14
C SER A 323 -18.69 -4.90 -9.65
N THR A 324 -19.31 -4.08 -8.80
CA THR A 324 -20.50 -3.32 -9.18
C THR A 324 -20.06 -2.10 -9.99
N SER A 325 -20.55 -1.97 -11.23
CA SER A 325 -20.26 -0.79 -12.05
C SER A 325 -20.67 0.51 -11.35
N GLY A 326 -19.82 1.52 -11.44
CA GLY A 326 -19.97 2.83 -10.80
C GLY A 326 -19.63 2.85 -9.31
N VAL A 327 -19.10 1.75 -8.76
CA VAL A 327 -18.70 1.66 -7.35
C VAL A 327 -17.19 1.44 -7.26
N ARG A 328 -16.53 2.29 -6.46
CA ARG A 328 -15.13 2.11 -6.08
C ARG A 328 -15.04 1.09 -4.95
N LYS A 329 -14.17 0.09 -5.12
CA LYS A 329 -13.77 -0.83 -4.04
C LYS A 329 -12.47 -0.35 -3.43
N TYR A 330 -12.35 -0.53 -2.13
CA TYR A 330 -11.15 -0.20 -1.38
C TYR A 330 -10.50 -1.45 -0.82
N LEU A 331 -9.19 -1.35 -0.56
CA LEU A 331 -8.49 -2.38 0.21
C LEU A 331 -9.05 -2.42 1.63
N THR A 332 -9.48 -3.59 2.06
CA THR A 332 -10.07 -3.80 3.39
C THR A 332 -9.10 -4.45 4.38
N LYS A 333 -9.50 -4.54 5.66
CA LYS A 333 -8.75 -5.26 6.68
C LYS A 333 -8.53 -6.74 6.31
N VAL A 334 -9.50 -7.37 5.64
CA VAL A 334 -9.38 -8.75 5.14
C VAL A 334 -8.37 -8.85 3.99
N ASP A 335 -8.34 -7.89 3.07
CA ASP A 335 -7.34 -7.85 1.99
C ASP A 335 -5.92 -7.64 2.57
N ALA A 336 -5.77 -6.73 3.54
CA ALA A 336 -4.50 -6.53 4.24
C ALA A 336 -4.07 -7.78 5.03
N ALA A 337 -5.01 -8.50 5.64
CA ALA A 337 -4.74 -9.75 6.33
C ALA A 337 -4.28 -10.86 5.36
N LEU A 338 -4.87 -10.95 4.17
CA LEU A 338 -4.41 -11.86 3.13
C LEU A 338 -2.96 -11.59 2.73
N LEU A 339 -2.60 -10.32 2.53
CA LEU A 339 -1.21 -9.94 2.24
C LEU A 339 -0.26 -10.39 3.37
N ARG A 340 -0.66 -10.25 4.64
CA ARG A 340 0.11 -10.74 5.79
C ARG A 340 0.27 -12.26 5.79
N ASP A 341 -0.80 -13.01 5.47
CA ASP A 341 -0.74 -14.47 5.35
C ASP A 341 0.10 -14.92 4.15
N LEU A 342 0.18 -14.12 3.09
CA LEU A 342 1.13 -14.31 1.98
C LEU A 342 2.59 -13.98 2.36
N GLY A 343 2.80 -13.40 3.54
CA GLY A 343 4.09 -13.11 4.16
C GLY A 343 4.47 -11.63 4.16
N TYR A 344 3.70 -10.74 3.51
CA TYR A 344 4.03 -9.32 3.46
C TYR A 344 3.92 -8.66 4.85
N GLN A 345 4.82 -7.72 5.15
CA GLN A 345 4.67 -6.84 6.29
C GLN A 345 3.79 -5.66 5.87
N VAL A 346 2.57 -5.60 6.40
CA VAL A 346 1.58 -4.58 6.04
C VAL A 346 1.22 -3.74 7.26
N LEU A 347 1.34 -2.42 7.14
CA LEU A 347 0.91 -1.44 8.15
C LEU A 347 -0.55 -1.71 8.58
N ALA A 348 -0.91 -1.33 9.81
CA ALA A 348 -2.30 -1.43 10.29
C ALA A 348 -3.14 -0.20 9.89
N SER A 349 -2.47 0.95 9.84
CA SER A 349 -2.93 2.26 9.38
C SER A 349 -1.68 3.10 9.07
N PHE A 350 -1.86 4.26 8.43
CA PHE A 350 -0.80 5.29 8.39
C PHE A 350 -0.52 5.84 9.80
N ASP A 351 0.71 6.32 10.01
CA ASP A 351 1.05 7.09 11.21
C ASP A 351 0.39 8.47 11.07
N PRO A 352 -0.26 9.03 12.11
CA PRO A 352 -0.83 10.38 12.02
C PRO A 352 0.19 11.48 11.65
N ALA A 353 1.49 11.23 11.82
CA ALA A 353 2.56 12.13 11.40
C ALA A 353 3.05 11.92 9.94
N ASP A 354 2.58 10.87 9.27
CA ASP A 354 2.88 10.57 7.86
C ASP A 354 1.91 11.36 6.98
N PHE A 355 2.23 12.64 6.81
CA PHE A 355 1.39 13.65 6.17
C PHE A 355 1.33 13.48 4.65
N ASP A 356 2.39 12.96 4.04
CA ASP A 356 2.39 12.62 2.62
C ASP A 356 1.90 11.18 2.33
N ARG A 357 1.66 10.40 3.39
CA ARG A 357 1.16 9.01 3.36
C ARG A 357 2.02 8.10 2.51
N SER A 358 3.33 8.32 2.56
CA SER A 358 4.33 7.47 1.92
C SER A 358 4.65 6.21 2.72
N GLY A 359 4.07 6.04 3.91
CA GLY A 359 4.37 4.98 4.86
C GLY A 359 5.55 5.30 5.79
N ASN A 360 6.16 6.49 5.65
CA ASN A 360 7.34 6.91 6.41
C ASN A 360 7.14 8.30 7.00
N VAL A 361 7.55 8.49 8.26
CA VAL A 361 7.57 9.82 8.88
C VAL A 361 8.97 10.43 8.73
N ASP A 362 9.14 11.29 7.73
CA ASP A 362 10.40 11.93 7.36
C ASP A 362 10.29 13.42 6.95
N GLY A 363 11.29 13.93 6.24
CA GLY A 363 11.37 15.35 5.86
C GLY A 363 10.38 15.76 4.77
N ALA A 364 9.82 14.83 4.01
CA ALA A 364 8.79 15.09 3.02
C ALA A 364 7.47 15.50 3.69
N ASP A 365 7.10 14.86 4.80
CA ASP A 365 5.96 15.24 5.63
C ASP A 365 6.07 16.67 6.14
N LEU A 366 7.27 17.08 6.56
CA LEU A 366 7.49 18.43 7.03
C LEU A 366 7.16 19.47 5.94
N ALA A 367 7.41 19.16 4.67
CA ALA A 367 7.03 20.04 3.58
C ALA A 367 5.51 20.13 3.41
N VAL A 368 4.78 19.02 3.61
CA VAL A 368 3.31 19.01 3.63
C VAL A 368 2.78 19.89 4.76
N TRP A 369 3.25 19.66 6.00
CA TRP A 369 2.87 20.47 7.16
C TRP A 369 3.16 21.97 6.97
N GLN A 370 4.31 22.32 6.38
CA GLN A 370 4.66 23.72 6.11
C GLN A 370 3.71 24.38 5.10
N ASN A 371 3.26 23.63 4.09
CA ASN A 371 2.33 24.14 3.09
C ASN A 371 0.91 24.28 3.64
N GLU A 372 0.55 23.44 4.62
CA GLU A 372 -0.80 23.39 5.20
C GLU A 372 -0.92 24.14 6.54
N PHE A 373 0.17 24.75 7.05
CA PHE A 373 0.15 25.45 8.33
C PHE A 373 -0.95 26.52 8.40
N SER A 374 -1.77 26.46 9.45
CA SER A 374 -2.98 27.29 9.66
C SER A 374 -4.09 27.09 8.60
N ALA A 375 -4.07 25.98 7.87
CA ALA A 375 -5.15 25.52 7.01
C ALA A 375 -5.72 24.18 7.52
N ALA A 376 -6.84 23.76 6.93
CA ALA A 376 -7.30 22.37 7.03
C ALA A 376 -6.59 21.57 5.93
N GLY A 377 -6.12 20.37 6.26
CA GLY A 377 -5.34 19.54 5.36
C GLY A 377 -4.98 18.21 5.98
N ASN A 378 -4.14 17.46 5.29
CA ASN A 378 -3.69 16.13 5.71
C ASN A 378 -2.71 16.18 6.89
N ALA A 379 -2.11 17.33 7.17
CA ALA A 379 -1.12 17.50 8.22
C ALA A 379 -1.69 17.72 9.65
N ASP A 380 -2.95 17.31 9.90
CA ASP A 380 -3.62 17.36 11.20
C ASP A 380 -3.39 16.06 11.97
N ALA A 381 -2.20 15.91 12.55
CA ALA A 381 -1.81 14.69 13.27
C ALA A 381 -2.63 14.45 14.55
N ASN A 382 -3.20 15.51 15.14
CA ASN A 382 -3.91 15.43 16.41
C ASN A 382 -5.44 15.28 16.26
N GLY A 383 -5.97 15.56 15.06
CA GLY A 383 -7.37 15.38 14.69
C GLY A 383 -8.29 16.49 15.18
N ASP A 384 -7.78 17.70 15.42
CA ASP A 384 -8.57 18.86 15.87
C ASP A 384 -9.02 19.79 14.73
N ALA A 385 -8.78 19.38 13.50
CA ALA A 385 -9.06 20.09 12.25
C ALA A 385 -8.26 21.38 12.06
N VAL A 386 -7.13 21.56 12.76
CA VAL A 386 -6.24 22.71 12.61
C VAL A 386 -4.79 22.25 12.50
N VAL A 387 -4.16 22.49 11.35
CA VAL A 387 -2.73 22.19 11.19
C VAL A 387 -1.90 23.28 11.89
N ASP A 388 -1.33 22.97 13.06
CA ASP A 388 -0.52 23.89 13.83
C ASP A 388 0.71 23.25 14.53
N GLY A 389 1.24 23.93 15.55
CA GLY A 389 2.41 23.48 16.30
C GLY A 389 2.19 22.19 17.10
N ALA A 390 0.94 21.82 17.40
CA ALA A 390 0.60 20.55 18.03
C ALA A 390 0.87 19.37 17.09
N ASP A 391 0.51 19.49 15.81
CA ASP A 391 0.74 18.45 14.81
C ASP A 391 2.22 18.32 14.49
N PHE A 392 2.91 19.47 14.38
CA PHE A 392 4.36 19.47 14.24
C PHE A 392 5.05 18.76 15.39
N LEU A 393 4.55 18.91 16.63
CA LEU A 393 5.13 18.23 17.78
C LEU A 393 4.89 16.70 17.73
N ILE A 394 3.78 16.26 17.15
CA ILE A 394 3.54 14.83 16.90
C ILE A 394 4.53 14.32 15.84
N TRP A 395 4.67 15.02 14.72
CA TRP A 395 5.68 14.71 13.70
C TRP A 395 7.09 14.66 14.26
N GLN A 396 7.50 15.63 15.07
CA GLN A 396 8.84 15.65 15.70
C GLN A 396 9.11 14.44 16.58
N ARG A 397 8.08 13.87 17.22
CA ARG A 397 8.21 12.67 18.05
C ARG A 397 8.25 11.39 17.22
N ALA A 398 7.56 11.37 16.09
CA ALA A 398 7.48 10.24 15.18
C ALA A 398 8.62 10.21 14.15
N PHE A 399 9.30 11.34 13.90
CA PHE A 399 10.35 11.47 12.89
C PHE A 399 11.46 10.40 13.03
N GLY A 400 11.67 9.64 11.95
CA GLY A 400 12.62 8.52 11.90
C GLY A 400 12.10 7.20 12.52
N GLY A 401 10.89 7.20 13.08
CA GLY A 401 10.19 6.05 13.63
C GLY A 401 9.34 5.32 12.59
N GLY A 402 9.94 4.75 11.55
CA GLY A 402 9.20 3.92 10.59
C GLY A 402 8.77 2.57 11.19
N ALA A 403 7.44 2.32 11.12
CA ALA A 403 6.64 1.10 11.35
C ALA A 403 6.88 0.29 12.65
N SER A 404 5.77 -0.21 13.22
CA SER A 404 5.67 -1.01 14.46
C SER A 404 6.90 -1.87 14.77
N PRO A 405 7.37 -1.89 16.03
CA PRO A 405 8.57 -2.64 16.39
C PRO A 405 8.40 -4.11 16.02
N ARG A 406 9.27 -4.58 15.11
CA ARG A 406 9.55 -6.00 14.90
C ARG A 406 9.65 -6.66 16.29
N PRO A 407 8.94 -7.77 16.58
CA PRO A 407 9.16 -8.48 17.83
C PRO A 407 10.65 -8.83 17.86
N ALA A 408 11.37 -8.25 18.82
CA ALA A 408 12.80 -8.45 18.94
C ALA A 408 13.04 -9.96 19.11
N SER A 409 13.77 -10.56 18.16
CA SER A 409 14.32 -11.89 18.40
C SER A 409 15.11 -11.82 19.71
N PRO A 410 14.93 -12.76 20.65
CA PRO A 410 15.64 -12.72 21.93
C PRO A 410 17.13 -12.64 21.63
N LEU A 411 17.73 -11.51 22.00
CA LEU A 411 19.18 -11.34 21.97
C LEU A 411 19.78 -12.52 22.74
N PRO A 412 20.76 -13.25 22.18
CA PRO A 412 21.52 -14.21 22.97
C PRO A 412 22.08 -13.47 24.17
N GLU A 413 21.67 -13.86 25.38
CA GLU A 413 22.24 -13.28 26.58
C GLU A 413 23.76 -13.43 26.48
N PRO A 414 24.54 -12.34 26.73
CA PRO A 414 25.98 -12.47 26.76
C PRO A 414 26.31 -13.57 27.78
N PRO A 415 27.11 -14.60 27.42
CA PRO A 415 27.37 -15.71 28.32
C PRO A 415 27.89 -15.13 29.63
N ALA A 416 27.23 -15.49 30.74
CA ALA A 416 27.46 -14.94 32.09
C ALA A 416 28.94 -14.91 32.53
N GLY A 417 29.81 -15.65 31.83
CA GLY A 417 31.27 -15.58 31.98
C GLY A 417 31.89 -14.21 31.68
N LEU A 418 31.35 -13.39 30.78
CA LEU A 418 31.98 -12.10 30.44
C LEU A 418 31.82 -11.06 31.56
N LEU A 419 30.67 -11.07 32.26
CA LEU A 419 30.42 -10.23 33.45
C LEU A 419 31.23 -10.71 34.67
N ALA A 420 31.46 -12.02 34.80
CA ALA A 420 32.29 -12.58 35.87
C ALA A 420 33.80 -12.25 35.69
N CYS A 421 34.30 -12.20 34.45
CA CYS A 421 35.68 -11.82 34.15
C CYS A 421 35.96 -10.31 34.38
N LEU A 422 34.97 -9.44 34.15
CA LEU A 422 35.08 -8.01 34.45
C LEU A 422 34.99 -7.71 35.95
N ALA A 423 34.18 -8.46 36.71
CA ALA A 423 34.09 -8.29 38.15
C ALA A 423 35.36 -8.71 38.90
N THR A 424 36.02 -9.78 38.44
CA THR A 424 37.26 -10.30 39.06
C THR A 424 38.48 -9.41 38.79
N THR A 425 38.59 -8.82 37.60
CA THR A 425 39.68 -7.88 37.27
C THR A 425 39.60 -6.58 38.09
N PHE A 426 38.40 -6.06 38.35
CA PHE A 426 38.22 -4.89 39.23
C PHE A 426 38.55 -5.18 40.70
N ALA A 427 38.28 -6.39 41.19
CA ALA A 427 38.60 -6.79 42.57
C ALA A 427 40.12 -6.96 42.80
N VAL A 428 40.84 -7.52 41.81
CA VAL A 428 42.30 -7.68 41.87
C VAL A 428 43.02 -6.33 41.79
N LEU A 429 42.51 -5.38 41.01
CA LEU A 429 43.09 -4.03 40.92
C LEU A 429 42.92 -3.24 42.23
N LYS A 430 41.77 -3.34 42.92
CA LYS A 430 41.57 -2.70 44.23
C LYS A 430 42.47 -3.28 45.32
N SER A 431 42.68 -4.59 45.34
CA SER A 431 43.54 -5.25 46.35
C SER A 431 45.04 -4.94 46.16
N CYS A 432 45.51 -4.77 44.91
CA CYS A 432 46.88 -4.34 44.64
C CYS A 432 47.14 -2.87 45.03
N GLN A 433 46.16 -1.98 44.87
CA GLN A 433 46.28 -0.59 45.30
C GLN A 433 46.27 -0.43 46.83
N ALA A 434 45.52 -1.28 47.55
CA ALA A 434 45.49 -1.28 49.01
C ALA A 434 46.83 -1.71 49.63
N LYS A 435 47.51 -2.71 49.05
CA LYS A 435 48.84 -3.17 49.54
C LYS A 435 49.96 -2.14 49.30
N ARG A 436 49.91 -1.39 48.19
CA ARG A 436 50.90 -0.33 47.89
C ARG A 436 50.79 0.91 48.79
N ARG A 437 49.68 1.11 49.49
CA ARG A 437 49.51 2.22 50.45
C ARG A 437 49.91 1.87 51.89
N ALA A 438 50.26 0.60 52.14
CA ALA A 438 50.61 0.09 53.47
C ALA A 438 52.09 -0.35 53.57
N SER A 439 52.95 0.06 52.63
CA SER A 439 54.41 -0.19 52.64
C SER A 439 55.19 1.10 52.75
#